data_AF-A0A7J3XLG9-F1
#
_entry.id   AF-A0A7J3XLG9-F1
#
_cell.length_a   1.000
_cell.length_b   1.000
_cell.length_c   1.000
_cell.angle_alpha   90.00
_cell.angle_beta   90.00
_cell.angle_gamma   90.00
#
_symmetry.space_group_name_H-M   'P 1'
#
loop_
_entity.id
_entity.type
_entity.pdbx_description
1 polymer ?
#
loop_
_entity_poly.entity_id
_entity_poly.type
_entity_poly.pdbx_seq_one_letter_code
_entity_poly.pdbx_strand_id
1 'polypeptide(L)'
;MKDTSELMLDLAFSTILFEEDYFAEEVLELEEKMTELCFKAREVVMLASRGIKEVESLSAVLQIIQAAEKVSNAAVEIATIELRDIGLPKAFFKTMHLIEETITSLVVPENSAAIGKRLEYIEKETGMQIITMKRDGQWLIKPDGKITLKAGDRLIAKGPFEALSNFEVFVLGKHVMIPSVSELMEPNSQRRIREILVEMMNLSQLSVDLAYSSAIFYNKEIAEEVLKVEEKMDRMQETAEHEILLFAKVTDNVKLLRGLLRLAWALETIADASVEMANVVLSGVALHPIFVSAMGESDEVISKIEVKPNSKLNGLTVAECGLQSDMGIQIVTIRKALTGKWEYYPKGDTKIEAGDVLIIKGSKEAIDSLISLTTTESAPNESGQV
;
A
#
# COMPACT_ATOMS: atom_id res chain seq x y z
N MET A 1 10.15 -10.57 -5.89
CA MET A 1 9.21 -9.99 -6.87
C MET A 1 8.14 -9.20 -6.14
N LYS A 2 7.24 -9.84 -5.38
CA LYS A 2 6.26 -9.15 -4.50
C LYS A 2 6.86 -7.99 -3.71
N ASP A 3 7.82 -8.26 -2.84
CA ASP A 3 8.43 -7.22 -2.00
C ASP A 3 9.15 -6.14 -2.81
N THR A 4 9.65 -6.49 -4.00
CA THR A 4 10.32 -5.55 -4.90
C THR A 4 9.30 -4.61 -5.54
N SER A 5 8.18 -5.15 -6.04
CA SER A 5 7.10 -4.33 -6.62
C SER A 5 6.43 -3.42 -5.58
N GLU A 6 6.23 -3.91 -4.35
CA GLU A 6 5.68 -3.11 -3.24
C GLU A 6 6.62 -1.95 -2.91
N LEU A 7 7.92 -2.22 -2.75
CA LEU A 7 8.93 -1.19 -2.48
C LEU A 7 9.05 -0.17 -3.63
N MET A 8 9.02 -0.63 -4.88
CA MET A 8 9.07 0.27 -6.04
C MET A 8 7.88 1.22 -6.05
N LEU A 9 6.68 0.74 -5.76
CA LEU A 9 5.47 1.57 -5.69
C LEU A 9 5.57 2.61 -4.57
N ASP A 10 5.99 2.18 -3.38
CA ASP A 10 6.20 3.03 -2.21
C ASP A 10 7.24 4.14 -2.49
N LEU A 11 8.35 3.78 -3.15
CA LEU A 11 9.37 4.75 -3.55
C LEU A 11 8.89 5.69 -4.65
N ALA A 12 8.16 5.19 -5.64
CA ALA A 12 7.59 6.02 -6.71
C ALA A 12 6.58 7.04 -6.17
N PHE A 13 5.78 6.69 -5.17
CA PHE A 13 4.95 7.69 -4.50
C PHE A 13 5.81 8.70 -3.73
N SER A 14 6.90 8.26 -3.13
CA SER A 14 7.85 9.16 -2.46
C SER A 14 8.54 10.13 -3.44
N THR A 15 8.81 9.75 -4.69
CA THR A 15 9.37 10.69 -5.71
C THR A 15 8.44 11.87 -5.93
N ILE A 16 7.14 11.60 -6.00
CA ILE A 16 6.12 12.64 -6.07
C ILE A 16 6.20 13.43 -4.77
N LEU A 17 6.02 12.81 -3.62
CA LEU A 17 5.81 13.56 -2.37
C LEU A 17 6.97 14.46 -1.96
N PHE A 18 8.22 14.07 -2.21
CA PHE A 18 9.40 14.79 -1.70
C PHE A 18 10.16 15.63 -2.73
N GLU A 19 9.87 15.52 -4.03
CA GLU A 19 10.66 16.17 -5.10
C GLU A 19 12.17 15.85 -5.04
N GLU A 20 12.55 14.64 -4.59
CA GLU A 20 13.95 14.23 -4.48
C GLU A 20 14.27 13.18 -5.55
N ASP A 21 15.13 13.55 -6.51
CA ASP A 21 15.56 12.71 -7.65
C ASP A 21 16.05 11.33 -7.21
N TYR A 22 16.66 11.25 -6.03
CA TYR A 22 17.22 10.02 -5.51
C TYR A 22 16.16 8.91 -5.39
N PHE A 23 14.92 9.21 -4.97
CA PHE A 23 13.88 8.16 -4.87
C PHE A 23 13.64 7.51 -6.24
N ALA A 24 13.73 8.29 -7.30
CA ALA A 24 13.44 7.84 -8.64
C ALA A 24 14.62 7.06 -9.23
N GLU A 25 15.85 7.47 -8.93
CA GLU A 25 17.05 6.68 -9.22
C GLU A 25 16.96 5.29 -8.58
N GLU A 26 16.53 5.20 -7.32
CA GLU A 26 16.39 3.91 -6.63
C GLU A 26 15.25 3.04 -7.22
N VAL A 27 14.16 3.65 -7.71
CA VAL A 27 13.12 2.91 -8.46
C VAL A 27 13.71 2.30 -9.74
N LEU A 28 14.56 3.04 -10.47
CA LEU A 28 15.23 2.52 -11.67
C LEU A 28 16.22 1.39 -11.35
N GLU A 29 16.98 1.48 -10.25
CA GLU A 29 17.83 0.37 -9.79
C GLU A 29 17.00 -0.90 -9.48
N LEU A 30 15.82 -0.72 -8.87
CA LEU A 30 14.91 -1.85 -8.58
C LEU A 30 14.23 -2.41 -9.83
N GLU A 31 14.01 -1.62 -10.88
CA GLU A 31 13.51 -2.07 -12.18
C GLU A 31 14.47 -3.08 -12.84
N GLU A 32 15.78 -2.80 -12.81
CA GLU A 32 16.80 -3.72 -13.33
C GLU A 32 16.76 -5.06 -12.57
N LYS A 33 16.67 -4.98 -11.24
CA LYS A 33 16.53 -6.16 -10.37
C LYS A 33 15.23 -6.91 -10.66
N MET A 34 14.12 -6.22 -10.86
CA MET A 34 12.83 -6.83 -11.18
C MET A 34 12.90 -7.57 -12.51
N THR A 35 13.53 -6.97 -13.52
CA THR A 35 13.78 -7.59 -14.83
C THR A 35 14.57 -8.89 -14.70
N GLU A 36 15.65 -8.89 -13.90
CA GLU A 36 16.45 -10.09 -13.63
C GLU A 36 15.61 -11.18 -12.92
N LEU A 37 14.81 -10.79 -11.93
CA LEU A 37 13.91 -11.71 -11.22
C LEU A 37 12.84 -12.31 -12.14
N CYS A 38 12.24 -11.51 -13.03
CA CYS A 38 11.27 -11.98 -14.03
C CYS A 38 11.90 -13.04 -14.94
N PHE A 39 13.11 -12.79 -15.43
CA PHE A 39 13.82 -13.73 -16.29
C PHE A 39 14.07 -15.07 -15.59
N LYS A 40 14.65 -15.03 -14.37
CA LYS A 40 14.92 -16.23 -13.56
C LYS A 40 13.63 -16.98 -13.21
N ALA A 41 12.56 -16.27 -12.87
CA ALA A 41 11.29 -16.89 -12.53
C ALA A 41 10.68 -17.63 -13.72
N ARG A 42 10.77 -17.06 -14.94
CA ARG A 42 10.34 -17.72 -16.18
C ARG A 42 11.15 -19.00 -16.44
N GLU A 43 12.47 -18.97 -16.29
CA GLU A 43 13.31 -20.17 -16.44
C GLU A 43 12.92 -21.28 -15.46
N VAL A 44 12.75 -20.94 -14.17
CA VAL A 44 12.36 -21.91 -13.13
C VAL A 44 11.00 -22.53 -13.43
N VAL A 45 10.01 -21.72 -13.84
CA VAL A 45 8.69 -22.22 -14.22
C VAL A 45 8.77 -23.15 -15.43
N MET A 46 9.52 -22.78 -16.47
CA MET A 46 9.68 -23.60 -17.66
C MET A 46 10.33 -24.95 -17.35
N LEU A 47 11.35 -24.97 -16.50
CA LEU A 47 12.05 -26.19 -16.08
C LEU A 47 11.20 -27.09 -15.16
N ALA A 48 10.33 -26.48 -14.35
CA ALA A 48 9.44 -27.20 -13.43
C ALA A 48 8.22 -27.85 -14.13
N SER A 49 7.86 -27.37 -15.32
CA SER A 49 6.67 -27.82 -16.04
C SER A 49 6.86 -29.23 -16.63
N ARG A 50 6.23 -30.27 -16.03
CA ARG A 50 6.35 -31.68 -16.47
C ARG A 50 5.00 -32.32 -16.82
N GLY A 51 4.15 -31.59 -17.52
CA GLY A 51 2.89 -32.12 -18.03
C GLY A 51 1.79 -31.06 -18.08
N ILE A 52 0.66 -31.39 -18.69
CA ILE A 52 -0.42 -30.43 -18.97
C ILE A 52 -0.94 -29.78 -17.68
N LYS A 53 -1.19 -30.57 -16.62
CA LYS A 53 -1.71 -30.05 -15.34
C LYS A 53 -0.73 -29.09 -14.64
N GLU A 54 0.56 -29.41 -14.68
CA GLU A 54 1.59 -28.55 -14.08
C GLU A 54 1.75 -27.27 -14.89
N VAL A 55 1.70 -27.36 -16.22
CA VAL A 55 1.70 -26.20 -17.12
C VAL A 55 0.53 -25.25 -16.80
N GLU A 56 -0.68 -25.75 -16.59
CA GLU A 56 -1.82 -24.92 -16.20
C GLU A 56 -1.56 -24.18 -14.88
N SER A 57 -1.14 -24.89 -13.84
CA SER A 57 -0.87 -24.29 -12.52
C SER A 57 0.31 -23.31 -12.52
N LEU A 58 1.34 -23.57 -13.31
CA LEU A 58 2.52 -22.72 -13.41
C LEU A 58 2.30 -21.54 -14.38
N SER A 59 1.41 -21.68 -15.35
CA SER A 59 0.95 -20.56 -16.19
C SER A 59 0.24 -19.50 -15.34
N ALA A 60 -0.57 -19.93 -14.36
CA ALA A 60 -1.17 -19.03 -13.39
C ALA A 60 -0.12 -18.29 -12.53
N VAL A 61 0.95 -18.98 -12.13
CA VAL A 61 2.09 -18.34 -11.43
C VAL A 61 2.80 -17.33 -12.32
N LEU A 62 3.00 -17.64 -13.61
CA LEU A 62 3.58 -16.70 -14.58
C LEU A 62 2.72 -15.45 -14.78
N GLN A 63 1.38 -15.59 -14.74
CA GLN A 63 0.49 -14.44 -14.81
C GLN A 63 0.66 -13.52 -13.61
N ILE A 64 0.78 -14.06 -12.38
CA ILE A 64 1.06 -13.24 -11.18
C ILE A 64 2.42 -12.54 -11.28
N ILE A 65 3.44 -13.25 -11.79
CA ILE A 65 4.79 -12.68 -12.04
C ILE A 65 4.72 -11.51 -13.02
N GLN A 66 3.97 -11.64 -14.12
CA GLN A 66 3.79 -10.59 -15.13
C GLN A 66 3.01 -9.40 -14.59
N ALA A 67 1.97 -9.64 -13.79
CA ALA A 67 1.23 -8.57 -13.13
C ALA A 67 2.14 -7.80 -12.15
N ALA A 68 3.01 -8.49 -11.40
CA ALA A 68 3.98 -7.85 -10.51
C ALA A 68 4.98 -6.97 -11.29
N GLU A 69 5.42 -7.44 -12.46
CA GLU A 69 6.25 -6.67 -13.40
C GLU A 69 5.49 -5.43 -13.92
N LYS A 70 4.21 -5.56 -14.27
CA LYS A 70 3.35 -4.44 -14.70
C LYS A 70 3.19 -3.37 -13.62
N VAL A 71 2.99 -3.76 -12.35
CA VAL A 71 3.01 -2.84 -11.19
C VAL A 71 4.35 -2.11 -11.10
N SER A 72 5.45 -2.83 -11.25
CA SER A 72 6.81 -2.26 -11.18
C SER A 72 7.08 -1.26 -12.30
N ASN A 73 6.64 -1.56 -13.52
CA ASN A 73 6.77 -0.66 -14.68
C ASN A 73 5.92 0.61 -14.50
N ALA A 74 4.72 0.49 -13.94
CA ALA A 74 3.90 1.65 -13.61
C ALA A 74 4.55 2.53 -12.51
N ALA A 75 5.19 1.91 -11.51
CA ALA A 75 5.98 2.64 -10.51
C ALA A 75 7.15 3.42 -11.17
N VAL A 76 7.83 2.84 -12.17
CA VAL A 76 8.86 3.55 -12.95
C VAL A 76 8.26 4.73 -13.71
N GLU A 77 7.10 4.57 -14.34
CA GLU A 77 6.43 5.68 -15.02
C GLU A 77 6.13 6.84 -14.06
N ILE A 78 5.65 6.54 -12.85
CA ILE A 78 5.44 7.53 -11.79
C ILE A 78 6.76 8.21 -11.40
N ALA A 79 7.80 7.43 -11.11
CA ALA A 79 9.10 7.94 -10.69
C ALA A 79 9.74 8.87 -11.74
N THR A 80 9.56 8.54 -13.02
CA THR A 80 10.15 9.32 -14.13
C THR A 80 9.43 10.64 -14.40
N ILE A 81 8.27 10.90 -13.80
CA ILE A 81 7.57 12.19 -13.92
C ILE A 81 8.47 13.33 -13.40
N GLU A 82 9.14 13.11 -12.27
CA GLU A 82 10.05 14.09 -11.67
C GLU A 82 11.40 14.13 -12.41
N LEU A 83 12.07 12.98 -12.59
CA LEU A 83 13.39 12.90 -13.24
C LEU A 83 13.44 13.54 -14.64
N ARG A 84 12.33 13.46 -15.39
CA ARG A 84 12.26 13.96 -16.77
C ARG A 84 11.67 15.37 -16.86
N ASP A 85 11.45 16.04 -15.73
CA ASP A 85 10.80 17.36 -15.63
C ASP A 85 9.50 17.39 -16.47
N ILE A 86 8.70 16.32 -16.38
CA ILE A 86 7.42 16.22 -17.11
C ILE A 86 6.44 17.23 -16.50
N GLY A 87 6.58 17.47 -15.19
CA GLY A 87 5.95 18.54 -14.44
C GLY A 87 4.73 18.08 -13.65
N LEU A 88 4.73 18.35 -12.35
CA LEU A 88 3.58 18.23 -11.44
C LEU A 88 3.35 19.55 -10.69
N PRO A 89 2.09 19.95 -10.43
CA PRO A 89 1.84 21.15 -9.65
C PRO A 89 2.37 21.00 -8.21
N LYS A 90 3.22 21.94 -7.78
CA LYS A 90 3.81 21.94 -6.42
C LYS A 90 2.80 21.90 -5.27
N ALA A 91 1.57 22.34 -5.53
CA ALA A 91 0.48 22.31 -4.56
C ALA A 91 0.06 20.88 -4.17
N PHE A 92 0.37 19.88 -5.00
CA PHE A 92 0.10 18.47 -4.74
C PHE A 92 0.97 17.94 -3.58
N PHE A 93 2.26 18.31 -3.57
CA PHE A 93 3.22 17.92 -2.53
C PHE A 93 2.88 18.53 -1.17
N LYS A 94 2.23 19.70 -1.16
CA LYS A 94 1.81 20.36 0.09
C LYS A 94 0.65 19.66 0.79
N THR A 95 0.09 18.59 0.22
CA THR A 95 -1.00 17.84 0.85
C THR A 95 -0.63 16.44 1.27
N MET A 96 0.65 16.19 1.57
CA MET A 96 1.13 14.92 2.08
C MET A 96 0.32 14.36 3.26
N HIS A 97 -0.19 15.20 4.17
CA HIS A 97 -1.04 14.79 5.30
C HIS A 97 -2.44 14.29 4.91
N LEU A 98 -2.85 14.44 3.63
CA LEU A 98 -4.07 13.82 3.11
C LEU A 98 -3.85 12.34 2.74
N ILE A 99 -2.59 11.91 2.65
CA ILE A 99 -2.23 10.51 2.50
C ILE A 99 -2.11 9.94 3.90
N GLU A 100 -2.85 8.88 4.18
CA GLU A 100 -3.00 8.37 5.55
C GLU A 100 -1.70 7.68 6.03
N GLU A 101 -0.93 7.08 5.12
CA GLU A 101 0.45 6.65 5.36
C GLU A 101 1.44 7.50 4.54
N THR A 102 2.46 8.01 5.21
CA THR A 102 3.60 8.68 4.58
C THR A 102 4.82 7.77 4.61
N ILE A 103 5.63 7.86 3.57
CA ILE A 103 6.95 7.23 3.51
C ILE A 103 7.96 8.35 3.62
N THR A 104 9.12 8.15 4.23
CA THR A 104 10.20 9.13 4.28
C THR A 104 11.53 8.45 4.10
N SER A 105 12.54 9.21 3.72
CA SER A 105 13.91 8.71 3.61
C SER A 105 14.92 9.62 4.27
N LEU A 106 15.65 9.03 5.20
CA LEU A 106 16.59 9.74 6.04
C LEU A 106 17.96 9.09 5.97
N VAL A 107 19.00 9.89 5.78
CA VAL A 107 20.38 9.46 6.01
C VAL A 107 20.71 9.75 7.47
N VAL A 108 21.15 8.73 8.20
CA VAL A 108 21.50 8.85 9.62
C VAL A 108 22.76 9.72 9.77
N PRO A 109 22.67 10.94 10.34
CA PRO A 109 23.83 11.81 10.51
C PRO A 109 24.76 11.29 11.62
N GLU A 110 26.03 11.71 11.62
CA GLU A 110 27.05 11.26 12.60
C GLU A 110 26.68 11.55 14.07
N ASN A 111 25.84 12.56 14.31
CA ASN A 111 25.39 12.97 15.64
C ASN A 111 23.95 12.51 15.96
N SER A 112 23.40 11.57 15.20
CA SER A 112 22.03 11.08 15.39
C SER A 112 21.85 10.35 16.73
N ALA A 113 20.72 10.60 17.40
CA ALA A 113 20.30 9.83 18.58
C ALA A 113 19.94 8.37 18.25
N ALA A 114 19.73 8.07 16.96
CA ALA A 114 19.42 6.74 16.48
C ALA A 114 20.66 5.82 16.39
N ILE A 115 21.88 6.37 16.39
CA ILE A 115 23.11 5.56 16.32
C ILE A 115 23.20 4.63 17.53
N GLY A 116 23.50 3.35 17.28
CA GLY A 116 23.61 2.33 18.33
C GLY A 116 22.26 1.81 18.83
N LYS A 117 21.13 2.30 18.30
CA LYS A 117 19.79 1.78 18.59
C LYS A 117 19.40 0.70 17.58
N ARG A 118 18.54 -0.22 18.02
CA ARG A 118 17.93 -1.25 17.18
C ARG A 118 16.75 -0.66 16.40
N LEU A 119 16.48 -1.17 15.19
CA LEU A 119 15.34 -0.72 14.39
C LEU A 119 14.02 -0.87 15.17
N GLU A 120 13.79 -2.03 15.79
CA GLU A 120 12.56 -2.34 16.56
C GLU A 120 12.27 -1.31 17.67
N TYR A 121 13.33 -0.74 18.24
CA TYR A 121 13.20 0.29 19.28
C TYR A 121 12.79 1.64 18.66
N ILE A 122 13.40 2.01 17.54
CA ILE A 122 13.10 3.28 16.85
C ILE A 122 11.66 3.26 16.32
N GLU A 123 11.25 2.14 15.72
CA GLU A 123 9.90 1.99 15.18
C GLU A 123 8.85 2.15 16.27
N LYS A 124 9.08 1.52 17.44
CA LYS A 124 8.19 1.65 18.59
C LYS A 124 8.14 3.06 19.17
N GLU A 125 9.28 3.75 19.27
CA GLU A 125 9.36 5.09 19.85
C GLU A 125 8.77 6.16 18.93
N THR A 126 8.88 5.96 17.62
CA THR A 126 8.50 6.99 16.63
C THR A 126 7.15 6.74 15.99
N GLY A 127 6.71 5.48 15.93
CA GLY A 127 5.51 5.05 15.20
C GLY A 127 5.72 4.86 13.70
N MET A 128 6.95 5.05 13.19
CA MET A 128 7.31 4.81 11.80
C MET A 128 8.02 3.46 11.65
N GLN A 129 7.56 2.61 10.75
CA GLN A 129 8.16 1.32 10.44
C GLN A 129 9.27 1.47 9.40
N ILE A 130 10.46 0.90 9.64
CA ILE A 130 11.58 0.97 8.70
C ILE A 130 11.43 -0.19 7.71
N ILE A 131 10.83 0.11 6.56
CA ILE A 131 10.51 -0.88 5.53
C ILE A 131 11.74 -1.31 4.72
N THR A 132 12.75 -0.45 4.62
CA THR A 132 13.98 -0.74 3.86
C THR A 132 15.14 0.10 4.39
N MET A 133 16.37 -0.42 4.31
CA MET A 133 17.58 0.39 4.53
C MET A 133 18.68 0.10 3.51
N LYS A 134 19.49 1.12 3.19
CA LYS A 134 20.71 1.00 2.38
C LYS A 134 21.93 1.17 3.28
N ARG A 135 22.83 0.19 3.26
CA ARG A 135 24.12 0.23 3.96
C ARG A 135 25.22 -0.23 3.01
N ASP A 136 26.29 0.56 2.91
CA ASP A 136 27.45 0.25 2.06
C ASP A 136 27.05 -0.04 0.59
N GLY A 137 26.03 0.67 0.09
CA GLY A 137 25.50 0.49 -1.27
C GLY A 137 24.57 -0.71 -1.47
N GLN A 138 24.32 -1.52 -0.45
CA GLN A 138 23.43 -2.69 -0.53
C GLN A 138 22.08 -2.42 0.14
N TRP A 139 21.02 -2.89 -0.51
CA TRP A 139 19.65 -2.81 -0.02
C TRP A 139 19.30 -3.97 0.89
N LEU A 140 18.72 -3.65 2.04
CA LEU A 140 18.04 -4.59 2.93
C LEU A 140 16.56 -4.23 2.93
N ILE A 141 15.77 -5.02 2.20
CA ILE A 141 14.30 -4.91 2.16
C ILE A 141 13.75 -5.68 3.37
N LYS A 142 12.83 -5.09 4.13
CA LYS A 142 12.30 -5.62 5.40
C LYS A 142 13.44 -6.03 6.36
N PRO A 143 14.29 -5.07 6.76
CA PRO A 143 15.44 -5.36 7.61
C PRO A 143 15.01 -5.96 8.97
N ASP A 144 15.79 -6.90 9.50
CA ASP A 144 15.54 -7.47 10.84
C ASP A 144 15.59 -6.37 11.91
N GLY A 145 14.56 -6.33 12.76
CA GLY A 145 14.40 -5.35 13.85
C GLY A 145 15.60 -5.25 14.81
N LYS A 146 16.43 -6.30 14.91
CA LYS A 146 17.64 -6.36 15.75
C LYS A 146 18.83 -5.61 15.17
N ILE A 147 18.77 -5.21 13.90
CA ILE A 147 19.84 -4.46 13.25
C ILE A 147 20.06 -3.16 14.01
N THR A 148 21.33 -2.86 14.29
CA THR A 148 21.74 -1.64 14.97
C THR A 148 22.15 -0.59 13.93
N LEU A 149 21.62 0.63 14.07
CA LEU A 149 21.92 1.74 13.15
C LEU A 149 23.31 2.33 13.33
N LYS A 150 23.88 2.77 12.21
CA LYS A 150 25.17 3.44 12.08
C LYS A 150 25.00 4.74 11.31
N ALA A 151 25.96 5.66 11.51
CA ALA A 151 26.04 6.86 10.68
C ALA A 151 26.20 6.49 9.20
N GLY A 152 25.53 7.23 8.33
CA GLY A 152 25.53 7.00 6.88
C GLY A 152 24.54 5.94 6.39
N ASP A 153 23.88 5.19 7.27
CA ASP A 153 22.76 4.35 6.87
C ASP A 153 21.65 5.22 6.27
N ARG A 154 21.06 4.77 5.17
CA ARG A 154 19.83 5.37 4.63
C ARG A 154 18.65 4.51 5.04
N LEU A 155 17.65 5.13 5.64
CA LEU A 155 16.42 4.47 6.09
C LEU A 155 15.28 4.94 5.22
N ILE A 156 14.47 4.01 4.75
CA ILE A 156 13.14 4.31 4.23
C ILE A 156 12.16 3.80 5.27
N ALA A 157 11.35 4.71 5.80
CA ALA A 157 10.37 4.40 6.82
C ALA A 157 8.98 4.80 6.36
N LYS A 158 7.97 4.04 6.79
CA LYS A 158 6.57 4.20 6.44
C LYS A 158 5.73 4.25 7.71
N GLY A 159 4.71 5.09 7.75
CA GLY A 159 3.77 5.14 8.87
C GLY A 159 2.83 6.33 8.78
N PRO A 160 2.00 6.55 9.81
CA PRO A 160 1.06 7.67 9.84
C PRO A 160 1.79 9.01 9.68
N PHE A 161 1.17 9.96 8.98
CA PHE A 161 1.78 11.28 8.78
C PHE A 161 2.16 11.97 10.11
N GLU A 162 1.38 11.78 11.17
CA GLU A 162 1.68 12.33 12.50
C GLU A 162 2.99 11.79 13.10
N ALA A 163 3.34 10.55 12.77
CA ALA A 163 4.55 9.88 13.26
C ALA A 163 5.83 10.41 12.59
N LEU A 164 5.72 11.03 11.40
CA LEU A 164 6.84 11.55 10.64
C LEU A 164 7.68 12.56 11.45
N SER A 165 7.01 13.48 12.14
CA SER A 165 7.69 14.52 12.92
C SER A 165 8.55 13.93 14.04
N ASN A 166 8.03 12.93 14.76
CA ASN A 166 8.76 12.23 15.80
C ASN A 166 9.95 11.46 15.22
N PHE A 167 9.77 10.79 14.09
CA PHE A 167 10.82 10.04 13.41
C PHE A 167 11.96 10.95 12.92
N GLU A 168 11.63 12.06 12.27
CA GLU A 168 12.63 13.04 11.82
C GLU A 168 13.38 13.67 13.00
N VAL A 169 12.70 14.04 14.08
CA VAL A 169 13.39 14.54 15.28
C VAL A 169 14.29 13.46 15.87
N PHE A 170 13.85 12.20 15.92
CA PHE A 170 14.64 11.11 16.47
C PHE A 170 15.90 10.83 15.65
N VAL A 171 15.78 10.80 14.32
CA VAL A 171 16.89 10.44 13.42
C VAL A 171 17.77 11.66 13.09
N LEU A 172 17.19 12.82 12.79
CA LEU A 172 17.92 14.02 12.34
C LEU A 172 18.17 15.05 13.46
N GLY A 173 17.47 14.95 14.59
CA GLY A 173 17.48 15.96 15.65
C GLY A 173 16.62 17.19 15.36
N LYS A 174 15.88 17.21 14.25
CA LYS A 174 15.03 18.31 13.81
C LYS A 174 13.90 17.80 12.91
N HIS A 175 12.80 18.54 12.86
CA HIS A 175 11.73 18.37 11.89
C HIS A 175 11.44 19.73 11.25
N VAL A 176 11.22 19.75 9.94
CA VAL A 176 10.79 20.96 9.22
C VAL A 176 9.26 20.94 9.16
N MET A 177 8.62 21.95 9.74
CA MET A 177 7.17 22.08 9.72
C MET A 177 6.64 22.07 8.28
N ILE A 178 5.76 21.12 7.97
CA ILE A 178 5.03 21.06 6.71
C ILE A 178 3.83 22.00 6.81
N PRO A 179 3.62 22.95 5.87
CA PRO A 179 2.47 23.86 5.90
C PRO A 179 1.13 23.12 5.90
N SER A 180 0.13 23.60 6.66
CA SER A 180 -1.21 23.00 6.67
C SER A 180 -2.05 23.44 5.46
N VAL A 181 -3.00 22.60 5.00
CA VAL A 181 -3.88 22.92 3.83
C VAL A 181 -4.65 24.21 4.02
N SER A 182 -5.01 24.53 5.26
CA SER A 182 -5.69 25.77 5.60
C SER A 182 -4.91 27.03 5.22
N GLU A 183 -3.61 26.93 4.95
CA GLU A 183 -2.75 28.02 4.47
C GLU A 183 -2.68 28.11 2.93
N LEU A 184 -3.32 27.19 2.19
CA LEU A 184 -3.28 27.15 0.74
C LEU A 184 -4.39 28.01 0.13
N MET A 185 -4.01 29.11 -0.54
CA MET A 185 -4.86 29.79 -1.52
C MET A 185 -4.82 29.02 -2.86
N GLU A 186 -5.30 27.79 -2.87
CA GLU A 186 -5.36 26.97 -4.08
C GLU A 186 -6.71 27.15 -4.82
N PRO A 187 -6.71 27.27 -6.16
CA PRO A 187 -7.94 27.21 -6.94
C PRO A 187 -8.71 25.90 -6.72
N ASN A 188 -10.04 25.98 -6.60
CA ASN A 188 -10.91 24.81 -6.41
C ASN A 188 -10.70 23.71 -7.47
N SER A 189 -10.34 24.08 -8.70
CA SER A 189 -10.05 23.12 -9.77
C SER A 189 -8.81 22.25 -9.48
N GLN A 190 -7.73 22.84 -8.98
CA GLN A 190 -6.52 22.09 -8.60
C GLN A 190 -6.79 21.20 -7.39
N ARG A 191 -7.53 21.73 -6.41
CA ARG A 191 -7.96 20.98 -5.23
C ARG A 191 -8.69 19.69 -5.60
N ARG A 192 -9.64 19.78 -6.53
CA ARG A 192 -10.46 18.63 -6.94
C ARG A 192 -9.64 17.56 -7.69
N ILE A 193 -8.79 17.98 -8.63
CA ILE A 193 -7.88 17.05 -9.32
C ILE A 193 -6.99 16.33 -8.32
N ARG A 194 -6.48 17.06 -7.33
CA ARG A 194 -5.64 16.49 -6.27
C ARG A 194 -6.36 15.50 -5.40
N GLU A 195 -7.54 15.83 -4.90
CA GLU A 195 -8.35 14.91 -4.08
C GLU A 195 -8.63 13.60 -4.84
N ILE A 196 -8.92 13.67 -6.14
CA ILE A 196 -9.13 12.47 -6.97
C ILE A 196 -7.85 11.65 -7.08
N LEU A 197 -6.72 12.28 -7.43
CA LEU A 197 -5.45 11.57 -7.64
C LEU A 197 -4.88 10.97 -6.34
N VAL A 198 -5.02 11.65 -5.19
CA VAL A 198 -4.63 11.10 -3.88
C VAL A 198 -5.46 9.87 -3.54
N GLU A 199 -6.76 9.92 -3.78
CA GLU A 199 -7.64 8.76 -3.57
C GLU A 199 -7.28 7.61 -4.52
N MET A 200 -6.90 7.89 -5.78
CA MET A 200 -6.40 6.88 -6.71
C MET A 200 -5.06 6.26 -6.21
N MET A 201 -4.16 7.06 -5.63
CA MET A 201 -2.93 6.54 -5.03
C MET A 201 -3.24 5.52 -3.92
N ASN A 202 -4.10 5.88 -2.96
CA ASN A 202 -4.49 5.00 -1.86
C ASN A 202 -5.17 3.71 -2.36
N LEU A 203 -6.08 3.83 -3.32
CA LEU A 203 -6.77 2.67 -3.91
C LEU A 203 -5.82 1.75 -4.66
N SER A 204 -4.80 2.28 -5.35
CA SER A 204 -3.86 1.46 -6.11
C SER A 204 -2.99 0.59 -5.20
N GLN A 205 -2.52 1.15 -4.07
CA GLN A 205 -1.83 0.39 -3.02
C GLN A 205 -2.72 -0.68 -2.40
N LEU A 206 -3.95 -0.30 -2.01
CA LEU A 206 -4.94 -1.25 -1.49
C LEU A 206 -5.21 -2.39 -2.48
N SER A 207 -5.32 -2.08 -3.78
CA SER A 207 -5.55 -3.07 -4.83
C SER A 207 -4.41 -4.10 -4.89
N VAL A 208 -3.15 -3.65 -4.84
CA VAL A 208 -1.96 -4.53 -4.84
C VAL A 208 -1.93 -5.42 -3.60
N ASP A 209 -2.19 -4.85 -2.42
CA ASP A 209 -2.23 -5.59 -1.16
C ASP A 209 -3.31 -6.69 -1.18
N LEU A 210 -4.53 -6.32 -1.59
CA LEU A 210 -5.65 -7.26 -1.75
C LEU A 210 -5.33 -8.34 -2.79
N ALA A 211 -4.76 -7.97 -3.93
CA ALA A 211 -4.41 -8.90 -5.01
C ALA A 211 -3.39 -9.95 -4.55
N TYR A 212 -2.29 -9.52 -3.93
CA TYR A 212 -1.31 -10.46 -3.38
C TYR A 212 -1.92 -11.33 -2.28
N SER A 213 -2.64 -10.76 -1.32
CA SER A 213 -3.30 -11.55 -0.28
C SER A 213 -4.26 -12.59 -0.87
N SER A 214 -5.10 -12.19 -1.84
CA SER A 214 -6.04 -13.09 -2.50
C SER A 214 -5.32 -14.26 -3.19
N ALA A 215 -4.20 -14.00 -3.86
CA ALA A 215 -3.42 -15.01 -4.55
C ALA A 215 -2.72 -15.96 -3.57
N ILE A 216 -2.10 -15.42 -2.51
CA ILE A 216 -1.36 -16.20 -1.51
C ILE A 216 -2.30 -17.14 -0.74
N PHE A 217 -3.45 -16.62 -0.31
CA PHE A 217 -4.41 -17.36 0.52
C PHE A 217 -5.55 -17.99 -0.28
N TYR A 218 -5.50 -17.86 -1.61
CA TYR A 218 -6.53 -18.33 -2.53
C TYR A 218 -7.95 -17.89 -2.10
N ASN A 219 -8.08 -16.62 -1.73
CA ASN A 219 -9.30 -16.05 -1.18
C ASN A 219 -10.11 -15.33 -2.28
N LYS A 220 -11.17 -15.99 -2.74
CA LYS A 220 -12.07 -15.45 -3.79
C LYS A 220 -12.81 -14.20 -3.35
N GLU A 221 -13.21 -14.09 -2.08
CA GLU A 221 -13.90 -12.90 -1.60
C GLU A 221 -13.01 -11.67 -1.69
N ILE A 222 -11.73 -11.80 -1.31
CA ILE A 222 -10.75 -10.71 -1.43
C ILE A 222 -10.47 -10.41 -2.92
N ALA A 223 -10.37 -11.43 -3.77
CA ALA A 223 -10.20 -11.23 -5.22
C ALA A 223 -11.39 -10.47 -5.85
N GLU A 224 -12.63 -10.70 -5.38
CA GLU A 224 -13.81 -9.94 -5.81
C GLU A 224 -13.77 -8.49 -5.32
N GLU A 225 -13.18 -8.20 -4.15
CA GLU A 225 -12.97 -6.82 -3.72
C GLU A 225 -11.97 -6.07 -4.60
N VAL A 226 -10.94 -6.74 -5.14
CA VAL A 226 -10.02 -6.15 -6.14
C VAL A 226 -10.78 -5.67 -7.37
N LEU A 227 -11.74 -6.45 -7.88
CA LEU A 227 -12.56 -6.04 -9.02
C LEU A 227 -13.42 -4.79 -8.72
N LYS A 228 -13.89 -4.65 -7.47
CA LYS A 228 -14.68 -3.47 -7.04
C LYS A 228 -13.80 -2.23 -6.91
N VAL A 229 -12.57 -2.40 -6.42
CA VAL A 229 -11.57 -1.33 -6.41
C VAL A 229 -11.31 -0.87 -7.84
N GLU A 230 -11.18 -1.79 -8.78
CA GLU A 230 -10.93 -1.44 -10.18
C GLU A 230 -12.08 -0.66 -10.81
N GLU A 231 -13.32 -1.11 -10.67
CA GLU A 231 -14.47 -0.38 -11.21
C GLU A 231 -14.56 1.06 -10.66
N LYS A 232 -14.06 1.29 -9.44
CA LYS A 232 -13.94 2.63 -8.85
C LYS A 232 -12.75 3.39 -9.47
N MET A 233 -11.61 2.75 -9.69
CA MET A 233 -10.43 3.35 -10.29
C MET A 233 -10.70 3.84 -11.71
N ASP A 234 -11.36 3.04 -12.54
CA ASP A 234 -11.83 3.38 -13.89
C ASP A 234 -12.59 4.73 -13.90
N ARG A 235 -13.64 4.82 -13.08
CA ARG A 235 -14.47 6.03 -12.97
C ARG A 235 -13.68 7.24 -12.48
N MET A 236 -12.72 7.00 -11.58
CA MET A 236 -11.87 8.06 -11.04
C MET A 236 -10.87 8.55 -12.07
N GLN A 237 -10.31 7.67 -12.90
CA GLN A 237 -9.46 8.06 -14.02
C GLN A 237 -10.24 8.94 -15.02
N GLU A 238 -11.43 8.49 -15.47
CA GLU A 238 -12.29 9.29 -16.36
C GLU A 238 -12.57 10.68 -15.78
N THR A 239 -12.87 10.73 -14.48
CA THR A 239 -13.13 11.99 -13.77
C THR A 239 -11.85 12.85 -13.68
N ALA A 240 -10.70 12.26 -13.37
CA ALA A 240 -9.42 12.97 -13.29
C ALA A 240 -9.06 13.59 -14.64
N GLU A 241 -9.16 12.82 -15.73
CA GLU A 241 -8.91 13.29 -17.09
C GLU A 241 -9.82 14.47 -17.46
N HIS A 242 -11.11 14.35 -17.17
CA HIS A 242 -12.07 15.43 -17.42
C HIS A 242 -11.72 16.71 -16.65
N GLU A 243 -11.41 16.61 -15.36
CA GLU A 243 -11.06 17.78 -14.53
C GLU A 243 -9.71 18.40 -14.98
N ILE A 244 -8.73 17.58 -15.36
CA ILE A 244 -7.45 18.05 -15.91
C ILE A 244 -7.68 18.81 -17.23
N LEU A 245 -8.54 18.32 -18.12
CA LEU A 245 -8.89 18.99 -19.38
C LEU A 245 -9.65 20.31 -19.15
N LEU A 246 -10.49 20.39 -18.12
CA LEU A 246 -11.11 21.66 -17.72
C LEU A 246 -10.07 22.65 -17.20
N PHE A 247 -9.13 22.18 -16.36
CA PHE A 247 -8.05 23.00 -15.85
C PHE A 247 -7.11 23.50 -16.97
N ALA A 248 -6.92 22.71 -18.03
CA ALA A 248 -6.19 23.12 -19.24
C ALA A 248 -6.74 24.38 -19.92
N LYS A 249 -8.04 24.68 -19.77
CA LYS A 249 -8.67 25.87 -20.37
C LYS A 249 -8.29 27.17 -19.65
N VAL A 250 -7.81 27.09 -18.41
CA VAL A 250 -7.61 28.26 -17.52
C VAL A 250 -6.17 28.39 -17.02
N THR A 251 -5.27 27.48 -17.41
CA THR A 251 -3.86 27.51 -17.02
C THR A 251 -2.97 27.79 -18.23
N ASP A 252 -2.00 28.69 -18.04
CA ASP A 252 -0.98 28.97 -19.06
C ASP A 252 0.13 27.90 -19.08
N ASN A 253 0.24 27.09 -18.01
CA ASN A 253 1.27 26.08 -17.86
C ASN A 253 0.74 24.66 -18.11
N VAL A 254 0.44 24.37 -19.38
CA VAL A 254 -0.07 23.07 -19.84
C VAL A 254 0.95 21.93 -19.62
N LYS A 255 2.24 22.24 -19.48
CA LYS A 255 3.28 21.22 -19.25
C LYS A 255 3.00 20.43 -17.96
N LEU A 256 2.61 21.10 -16.88
CA LEU A 256 2.28 20.48 -15.58
C LEU A 256 1.10 19.50 -15.65
N LEU A 257 0.25 19.60 -16.67
CA LEU A 257 -0.89 18.70 -16.84
C LEU A 257 -0.47 17.33 -17.36
N ARG A 258 0.69 17.24 -18.00
CA ARG A 258 1.22 15.98 -18.52
C ARG A 258 1.59 15.03 -17.39
N GLY A 259 2.18 15.54 -16.29
CA GLY A 259 2.47 14.73 -15.11
C GLY A 259 1.19 14.22 -14.46
N LEU A 260 0.14 15.05 -14.36
CA LEU A 260 -1.15 14.63 -13.80
C LEU A 260 -1.81 13.49 -14.59
N LEU A 261 -1.81 13.59 -15.93
CA LEU A 261 -2.35 12.54 -16.80
C LEU A 261 -1.52 11.24 -16.72
N ARG A 262 -0.20 11.35 -16.69
CA ARG A 262 0.69 10.18 -16.53
C ARG A 262 0.50 9.50 -15.19
N LEU A 263 0.35 10.28 -14.12
CA LEU A 263 0.08 9.76 -12.80
C LEU A 263 -1.26 9.02 -12.79
N ALA A 264 -2.34 9.64 -13.30
CA ALA A 264 -3.66 8.99 -13.39
C ALA A 264 -3.59 7.65 -14.13
N TRP A 265 -2.93 7.63 -15.28
CA TRP A 265 -2.77 6.43 -16.10
C TRP A 265 -1.95 5.34 -15.39
N ALA A 266 -0.82 5.70 -14.77
CA ALA A 266 -0.01 4.73 -14.05
C ALA A 266 -0.74 4.12 -12.85
N LEU A 267 -1.54 4.92 -12.14
CA LEU A 267 -2.37 4.46 -11.02
C LEU A 267 -3.45 3.47 -11.44
N GLU A 268 -4.13 3.72 -12.57
CA GLU A 268 -5.05 2.74 -13.14
C GLU A 268 -4.29 1.49 -13.60
N THR A 269 -3.16 1.62 -14.28
CA THR A 269 -2.35 0.47 -14.72
C THR A 269 -1.94 -0.45 -13.56
N ILE A 270 -1.73 0.10 -12.35
CA ILE A 270 -1.49 -0.67 -11.13
C ILE A 270 -2.74 -1.44 -10.67
N ALA A 271 -3.91 -0.79 -10.67
CA ALA A 271 -5.18 -1.44 -10.32
C ALA A 271 -5.52 -2.57 -11.31
N ASP A 272 -5.29 -2.30 -12.58
CA ASP A 272 -5.48 -3.19 -13.71
C ASP A 272 -4.57 -4.44 -13.62
N ALA A 273 -3.29 -4.23 -13.26
CA ALA A 273 -2.37 -5.33 -12.93
C ALA A 273 -2.82 -6.14 -11.69
N SER A 274 -3.40 -5.48 -10.70
CA SER A 274 -3.93 -6.15 -9.50
C SER A 274 -5.12 -7.06 -9.86
N VAL A 275 -5.98 -6.63 -10.79
CA VAL A 275 -7.06 -7.46 -11.36
C VAL A 275 -6.51 -8.67 -12.11
N GLU A 276 -5.42 -8.54 -12.86
CA GLU A 276 -4.77 -9.68 -13.52
C GLU A 276 -4.35 -10.76 -12.52
N MET A 277 -3.86 -10.39 -11.33
CA MET A 277 -3.55 -11.34 -10.25
C MET A 277 -4.83 -11.95 -9.63
N ALA A 278 -5.82 -11.11 -9.32
CA ALA A 278 -7.08 -11.55 -8.71
C ALA A 278 -7.83 -12.54 -9.62
N ASN A 279 -7.80 -12.31 -10.94
CA ASN A 279 -8.44 -13.17 -11.93
C ASN A 279 -7.87 -14.60 -11.94
N VAL A 280 -6.62 -14.81 -11.52
CA VAL A 280 -6.06 -16.16 -11.35
C VAL A 280 -6.84 -16.94 -10.29
N VAL A 281 -7.17 -16.28 -9.17
CA VAL A 281 -7.95 -16.86 -8.06
C VAL A 281 -9.41 -17.07 -8.48
N LEU A 282 -10.00 -16.10 -9.17
CA LEU A 282 -11.40 -16.15 -9.62
C LEU A 282 -11.63 -17.24 -10.68
N SER A 283 -10.65 -17.46 -11.56
CA SER A 283 -10.69 -18.50 -12.60
C SER A 283 -10.72 -19.92 -12.02
N GLY A 284 -10.46 -20.09 -10.73
CA GLY A 284 -10.48 -21.40 -10.07
C GLY A 284 -9.26 -22.27 -10.38
N VAL A 285 -8.22 -21.69 -10.98
CA VAL A 285 -6.97 -22.39 -11.27
C VAL A 285 -6.17 -22.53 -9.98
N ALA A 286 -5.91 -23.77 -9.57
CA ALA A 286 -5.07 -24.02 -8.41
C ALA A 286 -3.62 -23.58 -8.68
N LEU A 287 -3.09 -22.73 -7.80
CA LEU A 287 -1.69 -22.33 -7.84
C LEU A 287 -0.79 -23.52 -7.51
N HIS A 288 0.35 -23.59 -8.19
CA HIS A 288 1.32 -24.64 -7.94
C HIS A 288 1.85 -24.54 -6.48
N PRO A 289 2.04 -25.66 -5.74
CA PRO A 289 2.47 -25.63 -4.35
C PRO A 289 3.74 -24.83 -4.08
N ILE A 290 4.66 -24.76 -5.05
CA ILE A 290 5.89 -23.96 -4.95
C ILE A 290 5.60 -22.47 -4.68
N PHE A 291 4.53 -21.95 -5.27
CA PHE A 291 4.12 -20.57 -5.08
C PHE A 291 3.58 -20.36 -3.67
N VAL A 292 2.68 -21.25 -3.22
CA VAL A 292 2.12 -21.21 -1.87
C VAL A 292 3.21 -21.34 -0.81
N SER A 293 4.17 -22.25 -1.01
CA SER A 293 5.32 -22.41 -0.10
C SER A 293 6.26 -21.20 -0.09
N ALA A 294 6.54 -20.60 -1.25
CA ALA A 294 7.38 -19.41 -1.33
C ALA A 294 6.70 -18.17 -0.73
N MET A 295 5.36 -18.10 -0.79
CA MET A 295 4.58 -17.00 -0.22
C MET A 295 4.22 -17.22 1.25
N GLY A 296 4.22 -18.46 1.71
CA GLY A 296 3.93 -18.85 3.10
C GLY A 296 5.02 -18.45 4.11
N GLU A 297 6.10 -17.82 3.66
CA GLU A 297 7.03 -17.08 4.56
C GLU A 297 6.46 -15.72 5.00
N SER A 298 5.36 -15.26 4.38
CA SER A 298 4.61 -14.08 4.82
C SER A 298 3.45 -14.52 5.72
N ASP A 299 3.62 -14.40 7.04
CA ASP A 299 2.58 -14.75 8.03
C ASP A 299 1.35 -13.81 7.98
N GLU A 300 1.43 -12.69 7.26
CA GLU A 300 0.37 -11.69 7.18
C GLU A 300 -0.69 -12.02 6.11
N VAL A 301 -1.93 -12.22 6.55
CA VAL A 301 -3.15 -12.36 5.74
C VAL A 301 -3.92 -11.04 5.69
N ILE A 302 -4.65 -10.80 4.59
CA ILE A 302 -5.72 -9.79 4.54
C ILE A 302 -7.07 -10.49 4.55
N SER A 303 -7.96 -10.01 5.42
CA SER A 303 -9.35 -10.47 5.52
C SER A 303 -10.33 -9.31 5.52
N LYS A 304 -11.55 -9.60 5.10
CA LYS A 304 -12.68 -8.69 5.12
C LYS A 304 -13.63 -9.07 6.25
N ILE A 305 -14.06 -8.06 7.02
CA ILE A 305 -15.01 -8.22 8.12
C ILE A 305 -16.12 -7.19 7.98
N GLU A 306 -17.37 -7.64 7.97
CA GLU A 306 -18.52 -6.75 8.11
C GLU A 306 -18.88 -6.59 9.59
N VAL A 307 -18.93 -5.35 10.07
CA VAL A 307 -19.24 -5.03 11.47
C VAL A 307 -20.74 -5.19 11.69
N LYS A 308 -21.15 -6.28 12.33
CA LYS A 308 -22.56 -6.50 12.68
C LYS A 308 -23.04 -5.54 13.79
N PRO A 309 -24.35 -5.25 13.90
CA PRO A 309 -24.91 -4.41 14.97
C PRO A 309 -24.52 -4.84 16.40
N ASN A 310 -24.39 -6.15 16.65
CA ASN A 310 -24.00 -6.70 17.95
C ASN A 310 -22.49 -6.97 18.07
N SER A 311 -21.68 -6.50 17.11
CA SER A 311 -20.23 -6.67 17.16
C SER A 311 -19.64 -5.89 18.32
N LYS A 312 -18.64 -6.48 19.00
CA LYS A 312 -17.84 -5.78 20.03
C LYS A 312 -17.08 -4.57 19.48
N LEU A 313 -16.88 -4.51 18.16
CA LEU A 313 -16.24 -3.38 17.49
C LEU A 313 -17.21 -2.20 17.28
N ASN A 314 -18.53 -2.42 17.33
CA ASN A 314 -19.50 -1.37 17.05
C ASN A 314 -19.46 -0.27 18.12
N GLY A 315 -19.21 0.96 17.68
CA GLY A 315 -19.17 2.15 18.51
C GLY A 315 -17.81 2.46 19.11
N LEU A 316 -16.81 1.57 18.97
CA LEU A 316 -15.43 1.80 19.39
C LEU A 316 -14.66 2.60 18.34
N THR A 317 -13.63 3.32 18.78
CA THR A 317 -12.62 3.86 17.88
C THR A 317 -11.55 2.81 17.51
N VAL A 318 -10.79 3.06 16.44
CA VAL A 318 -9.68 2.19 16.01
C VAL A 318 -8.65 1.98 17.13
N ALA A 319 -8.35 3.00 17.92
CA ALA A 319 -7.45 2.87 19.07
C ALA A 319 -8.08 2.06 20.21
N GLU A 320 -9.36 2.28 20.51
CA GLU A 320 -10.07 1.59 21.60
C GLU A 320 -10.35 0.13 21.31
N CYS A 321 -10.46 -0.27 20.05
CA CYS A 321 -10.77 -1.65 19.68
C CYS A 321 -9.62 -2.64 19.93
N GLY A 322 -8.40 -2.15 20.19
CA GLY A 322 -7.25 -2.94 20.59
C GLY A 322 -6.69 -3.88 19.51
N LEU A 323 -7.20 -3.83 18.27
CA LEU A 323 -6.77 -4.75 17.21
C LEU A 323 -5.26 -4.66 16.92
N GLN A 324 -4.73 -3.44 16.77
CA GLN A 324 -3.30 -3.23 16.50
C GLN A 324 -2.46 -3.56 17.75
N SER A 325 -2.82 -3.02 18.91
CA SER A 325 -2.00 -3.09 20.13
C SER A 325 -2.00 -4.47 20.78
N ASP A 326 -3.14 -5.15 20.76
CA ASP A 326 -3.36 -6.36 21.56
C ASP A 326 -3.28 -7.62 20.70
N MET A 327 -3.67 -7.52 19.42
CA MET A 327 -3.74 -8.67 18.50
C MET A 327 -2.75 -8.57 17.33
N GLY A 328 -2.07 -7.43 17.15
CA GLY A 328 -1.21 -7.21 15.99
C GLY A 328 -1.97 -7.19 14.65
N ILE A 329 -3.27 -6.86 14.69
CA ILE A 329 -4.13 -6.76 13.50
C ILE A 329 -4.28 -5.28 13.15
N GLN A 330 -3.81 -4.91 11.96
CA GLN A 330 -3.95 -3.58 11.38
C GLN A 330 -5.25 -3.48 10.61
N ILE A 331 -6.02 -2.43 10.84
CA ILE A 331 -7.09 -2.05 9.92
C ILE A 331 -6.43 -1.30 8.76
N VAL A 332 -6.46 -1.90 7.58
CA VAL A 332 -5.93 -1.30 6.34
C VAL A 332 -6.96 -0.35 5.76
N THR A 333 -8.25 -0.68 5.84
CA THR A 333 -9.28 0.23 5.31
C THR A 333 -10.63 -0.01 5.98
N ILE A 334 -11.42 1.05 6.12
CA ILE A 334 -12.82 1.02 6.54
C ILE A 334 -13.66 1.60 5.43
N ARG A 335 -14.59 0.82 4.90
CA ARG A 335 -15.67 1.34 4.07
C ARG A 335 -16.86 1.67 4.95
N LYS A 336 -17.14 2.96 5.13
CA LYS A 336 -18.22 3.46 5.99
C LYS A 336 -19.58 3.13 5.40
N ALA A 337 -20.44 2.48 6.17
CA ALA A 337 -21.76 2.03 5.71
C ALA A 337 -22.66 3.19 5.24
N LEU A 338 -22.64 4.28 6.02
CA LEU A 338 -23.55 5.43 5.83
C LEU A 338 -23.22 6.25 4.59
N THR A 339 -21.94 6.41 4.29
CA THR A 339 -21.46 7.32 3.23
C THR A 339 -20.93 6.58 2.02
N GLY A 340 -20.60 5.29 2.17
CA GLY A 340 -19.88 4.50 1.17
C GLY A 340 -18.42 4.94 0.98
N LYS A 341 -17.92 5.91 1.77
CA LYS A 341 -16.55 6.40 1.71
C LYS A 341 -15.58 5.38 2.30
N TRP A 342 -14.36 5.42 1.78
CA TRP A 342 -13.25 4.64 2.28
C TRP A 342 -12.38 5.54 3.16
N GLU A 343 -11.92 4.98 4.28
CA GLU A 343 -10.92 5.55 5.17
C GLU A 343 -9.76 4.54 5.23
N TYR A 344 -8.57 4.92 4.76
CA TYR A 344 -7.41 4.03 4.54
C TYR A 344 -6.44 4.16 5.69
N TYR A 345 -5.98 3.09 6.33
CA TYR A 345 -5.10 3.22 7.50
C TYR A 345 -5.69 4.19 8.55
N PRO A 346 -6.97 3.98 8.92
CA PRO A 346 -7.74 4.93 9.71
C PRO A 346 -7.03 5.27 11.02
N LYS A 347 -7.11 6.55 11.40
CA LYS A 347 -6.50 7.06 12.62
C LYS A 347 -7.15 6.43 13.85
N GLY A 348 -6.43 6.49 14.97
CA GLY A 348 -6.88 5.93 16.25
C GLY A 348 -8.24 6.46 16.73
N ASP A 349 -8.63 7.68 16.35
CA ASP A 349 -9.92 8.30 16.69
C ASP A 349 -11.05 8.00 15.69
N THR A 350 -10.76 7.35 14.57
CA THR A 350 -11.79 6.90 13.61
C THR A 350 -12.75 5.94 14.30
N LYS A 351 -14.04 6.23 14.19
CA LYS A 351 -15.11 5.43 14.81
C LYS A 351 -15.59 4.31 13.90
N ILE A 352 -15.63 3.09 14.44
CA ILE A 352 -16.15 1.89 13.79
C ILE A 352 -17.64 1.76 14.12
N GLU A 353 -18.48 1.59 13.11
CA GLU A 353 -19.93 1.53 13.26
C GLU A 353 -20.53 0.28 12.60
N ALA A 354 -21.70 -0.12 13.07
CA ALA A 354 -22.44 -1.22 12.47
C ALA A 354 -22.72 -0.99 10.98
N GLY A 355 -22.45 -2.01 10.16
CA GLY A 355 -22.53 -1.99 8.71
C GLY A 355 -21.22 -1.60 8.03
N ASP A 356 -20.23 -1.09 8.76
CA ASP A 356 -18.92 -0.79 8.19
C ASP A 356 -18.24 -2.10 7.72
N VAL A 357 -17.49 -2.00 6.62
CA VAL A 357 -16.68 -3.11 6.11
C VAL A 357 -15.21 -2.80 6.37
N LEU A 358 -14.56 -3.63 7.18
CA LEU A 358 -13.16 -3.53 7.52
C LEU A 358 -12.35 -4.46 6.62
N ILE A 359 -11.29 -3.92 6.02
CA ILE A 359 -10.19 -4.68 5.45
C ILE A 359 -9.07 -4.65 6.49
N ILE A 360 -8.69 -5.82 6.97
CA ILE A 360 -7.71 -5.98 8.05
C ILE A 360 -6.54 -6.84 7.59
N LYS A 361 -5.36 -6.56 8.14
CA LYS A 361 -4.11 -7.26 7.87
C LYS A 361 -3.47 -7.71 9.18
N GLY A 362 -2.99 -8.93 9.26
CA GLY A 362 -2.34 -9.46 10.46
C GLY A 362 -2.01 -10.93 10.32
N SER A 363 -1.47 -11.56 11.37
CA SER A 363 -1.22 -13.01 11.34
C SER A 363 -2.52 -13.80 11.14
N LYS A 364 -2.42 -14.95 10.47
CA LYS A 364 -3.59 -15.82 10.24
C LYS A 364 -4.28 -16.21 11.54
N GLU A 365 -3.49 -16.55 12.55
CA GLU A 365 -3.98 -16.93 13.88
C GLU A 365 -4.72 -15.78 14.56
N ALA A 366 -4.21 -14.54 14.44
CA ALA A 366 -4.85 -13.37 15.02
C ALA A 366 -6.19 -13.07 14.32
N ILE A 367 -6.21 -13.10 12.98
CA ILE A 367 -7.43 -12.86 12.21
C ILE A 367 -8.48 -13.94 12.48
N ASP A 368 -8.11 -15.22 12.50
CA ASP A 368 -9.04 -16.31 12.81
C ASP A 368 -9.63 -16.16 14.23
N SER A 369 -8.80 -15.73 15.19
CA SER A 369 -9.24 -15.41 16.56
C SER A 369 -10.26 -14.27 16.56
N LEU A 370 -10.01 -13.18 15.85
CA LEU A 370 -10.95 -12.05 15.73
C LEU A 370 -12.27 -12.45 15.08
N ILE A 371 -12.24 -13.26 14.01
CA ILE A 371 -13.44 -13.75 13.33
C ILE A 371 -14.27 -14.62 14.29
N SER A 372 -13.63 -15.48 15.08
CA SER A 372 -14.33 -16.30 16.09
C SER A 372 -15.03 -15.45 17.16
N LEU A 373 -14.43 -14.32 17.55
CA LEU A 373 -14.97 -13.38 18.54
C LEU A 373 -16.11 -12.50 17.99
N THR A 374 -16.17 -12.30 16.67
CA THR A 374 -17.20 -11.49 16.00
C THR A 374 -18.37 -12.33 15.48
N THR A 375 -18.24 -13.66 15.43
CA THR A 375 -19.28 -14.60 14.98
C THR A 375 -20.05 -15.29 16.10
N THR A 376 -19.66 -15.12 17.38
CA THR A 376 -20.36 -15.72 18.52
C THR A 376 -21.49 -14.83 19.06
N GLU A 377 -22.68 -14.93 18.46
CA GLU A 377 -23.98 -14.93 19.17
C GLU A 377 -25.13 -15.36 18.24
N SER A 378 -25.37 -16.68 18.21
CA SER A 378 -26.72 -17.24 18.14
C SER A 378 -26.78 -18.25 19.28
N ALA A 379 -27.34 -17.85 20.42
CA ALA A 379 -27.57 -18.79 21.52
C ALA A 379 -28.38 -20.00 20.99
N PRO A 380 -28.06 -21.23 21.40
CA PRO A 380 -28.91 -22.36 21.11
C PRO A 380 -30.26 -22.11 21.80
N ASN A 381 -31.36 -22.17 21.03
CA ASN A 381 -32.68 -22.29 21.61
C ASN A 381 -32.73 -23.59 22.44
N GLU A 382 -32.43 -23.49 23.74
CA GLU A 382 -32.92 -24.44 24.71
C GLU A 382 -34.43 -24.22 24.85
N SER A 383 -35.21 -25.09 24.21
CA SER A 383 -36.53 -25.45 24.71
C SER A 383 -36.91 -26.83 24.17
N GLY A 384 -36.39 -27.86 24.84
CA GLY A 384 -37.07 -29.15 24.89
C GLY A 384 -38.04 -29.17 26.08
N GLN A 385 -39.28 -29.58 25.80
CA GLN A 385 -40.24 -30.23 26.70
C GLN A 385 -40.93 -29.38 27.80
N VAL A 386 -42.22 -29.09 27.61
CA VAL A 386 -43.35 -29.85 28.22
C VAL A 386 -44.45 -30.00 27.18
#